data_AF-A0A381WGW9-F1
#
_entry.id   AF-A0A381WGW9-F1
#
_cell.length_a   1.000
_cell.length_b   1.000
_cell.length_c   1.000
_cell.angle_alpha   90.00
_cell.angle_beta   90.00
_cell.angle_gamma   90.00
#
_symmetry.space_group_name_H-M   'P 1'
#
loop_
_entity.id
_entity.type
_entity.pdbx_description
1 polymer ?
#
loop_
_entity_poly.entity_id
_entity_poly.type
_entity_poly.pdbx_seq_one_letter_code
_entity_poly.pdbx_strand_id
1 'polypeptide(L)'
;MNVKPAPASRALYAAFAGLILSVTSAGAQEQEADLSALFDLGRLVIDTNGDSVPDLVNASLVLGATPSVTAISAATEISARLGFETMGLDLPIQRGADGEILIVVGRGGLAASNLESPGVDPTSLDSGEGVVAVREIDEQTWVFVLGGDEEGLLAAARLFAGVLPHTRT
;
A
#
# COMPACT_ATOMS: atom_id res chain seq x y z
N MET A 1 -51.06 -18.93 -64.51
CA MET A 1 -52.25 -18.60 -63.70
C MET A 1 -52.74 -19.89 -63.05
N ASN A 2 -52.77 -19.89 -61.71
CA ASN A 2 -53.46 -20.80 -60.77
C ASN A 2 -53.03 -22.28 -60.64
N VAL A 3 -52.42 -22.65 -59.50
CA VAL A 3 -52.86 -23.78 -58.62
C VAL A 3 -52.39 -23.57 -57.15
N LYS A 4 -53.33 -23.13 -56.30
CA LYS A 4 -53.73 -23.65 -54.96
C LYS A 4 -52.90 -23.38 -53.67
N PRO A 5 -53.54 -23.10 -52.50
CA PRO A 5 -52.90 -22.60 -51.27
C PRO A 5 -52.75 -23.61 -50.10
N ALA A 6 -51.80 -23.27 -49.19
CA ALA A 6 -51.67 -23.56 -47.73
C ALA A 6 -51.53 -25.05 -47.26
N PRO A 7 -50.92 -25.40 -46.08
CA PRO A 7 -50.82 -24.56 -44.87
C PRO A 7 -49.57 -24.70 -43.95
N ALA A 8 -49.57 -23.83 -42.94
CA ALA A 8 -49.08 -24.02 -41.56
C ALA A 8 -47.57 -24.13 -41.29
N SER A 9 -47.03 -22.96 -40.92
CA SER A 9 -45.83 -22.75 -40.11
C SER A 9 -45.84 -23.58 -38.83
N ARG A 10 -44.87 -24.49 -38.69
CA ARG A 10 -44.49 -25.07 -37.39
C ARG A 10 -43.29 -24.29 -36.86
N ALA A 11 -43.53 -23.50 -35.82
CA ALA A 11 -42.50 -22.87 -35.01
C ALA A 11 -41.60 -23.96 -34.41
N LEU A 12 -40.32 -23.97 -34.77
CA LEU A 12 -39.30 -24.75 -34.10
C LEU A 12 -38.59 -23.81 -33.13
N TYR A 13 -38.99 -23.88 -31.85
CA TYR A 13 -38.25 -23.24 -30.76
C TYR A 13 -36.91 -23.96 -30.60
N ALA A 14 -35.84 -23.38 -31.15
CA ALA A 14 -34.49 -23.79 -30.80
C ALA A 14 -34.11 -23.11 -29.48
N ALA A 15 -34.25 -23.85 -28.38
CA ALA A 15 -33.66 -23.49 -27.10
C ALA A 15 -32.13 -23.68 -27.22
N PHE A 16 -31.39 -22.60 -27.42
CA PHE A 16 -29.93 -22.61 -27.26
C PHE A 16 -29.61 -22.13 -25.85
N ALA A 17 -29.18 -23.07 -25.02
CA ALA A 17 -28.72 -22.85 -23.66
C ALA A 17 -27.53 -21.87 -23.68
N GLY A 18 -27.67 -20.75 -22.97
CA GLY A 18 -26.57 -19.81 -22.75
C GLY A 18 -25.49 -20.46 -21.90
N LEU A 19 -24.29 -20.58 -22.45
CA LEU A 19 -23.07 -20.90 -21.70
C LEU A 19 -22.69 -19.67 -20.87
N ILE A 20 -23.02 -19.68 -19.58
CA ILE A 20 -22.50 -18.67 -18.64
C ILE A 20 -21.06 -19.08 -18.32
N LEU A 21 -20.09 -18.40 -18.95
CA LEU A 21 -18.70 -18.43 -18.53
C LEU A 21 -18.60 -17.63 -17.22
N SER A 22 -18.60 -18.34 -16.10
CA SER A 22 -18.23 -17.76 -14.81
C SER A 22 -16.75 -17.41 -14.87
N VAL A 23 -16.43 -16.14 -15.14
CA VAL A 23 -15.11 -15.59 -14.83
C VAL A 23 -15.02 -15.57 -13.31
N THR A 24 -14.36 -16.57 -12.74
CA THR A 24 -13.87 -16.48 -11.37
C THR A 24 -12.83 -15.37 -11.38
N SER A 25 -13.17 -14.21 -10.83
CA SER A 25 -12.16 -13.26 -10.38
C SER A 25 -11.27 -14.03 -9.41
N ALA A 26 -10.05 -14.34 -9.82
CA ALA A 26 -9.02 -14.75 -8.88
C ALA A 26 -8.98 -13.63 -7.83
N GLY A 27 -9.32 -13.96 -6.59
CA GLY A 27 -9.19 -13.01 -5.50
C GLY A 27 -7.78 -12.47 -5.54
N ALA A 28 -7.63 -11.15 -5.56
CA ALA A 28 -6.35 -10.51 -5.30
C ALA A 28 -5.86 -11.07 -3.96
N GLN A 29 -4.96 -12.05 -4.02
CA GLN A 29 -4.19 -12.42 -2.84
C GLN A 29 -3.35 -11.17 -2.57
N GLU A 30 -3.66 -10.47 -1.48
CA GLU A 30 -2.77 -9.49 -0.89
C GLU A 30 -1.41 -10.18 -0.72
N GLN A 31 -0.49 -9.88 -1.64
CA GLN A 31 0.85 -10.43 -1.55
C GLN A 31 1.55 -9.64 -0.46
N GLU A 32 1.79 -10.31 0.67
CA GLU A 32 2.49 -9.69 1.78
C GLU A 32 3.92 -9.37 1.33
N ALA A 33 4.18 -8.10 1.06
CA ALA A 33 5.49 -7.63 0.64
C ALA A 33 6.47 -7.75 1.82
N ASP A 34 7.67 -8.26 1.54
CA ASP A 34 8.68 -8.56 2.56
C ASP A 34 9.34 -7.27 3.09
N LEU A 35 9.14 -7.00 4.38
CA LEU A 35 9.77 -5.89 5.12
C LEU A 35 11.30 -5.93 5.06
N SER A 36 11.91 -7.12 4.98
CA SER A 36 13.36 -7.28 5.00
C SER A 36 14.01 -6.79 3.71
N ALA A 37 13.29 -6.90 2.59
CA ALA A 37 13.75 -6.42 1.28
C ALA A 37 13.40 -4.95 1.02
N LEU A 38 12.67 -4.27 1.92
CA LEU A 38 12.20 -2.89 1.69
C LEU A 38 13.36 -1.92 1.43
N PHE A 39 14.48 -2.09 2.13
CA PHE A 39 15.66 -1.21 2.07
C PHE A 39 16.67 -1.62 0.98
N ASP A 40 16.39 -2.64 0.18
CA ASP A 40 17.27 -3.04 -0.91
C ASP A 40 17.37 -1.93 -1.98
N LEU A 41 18.57 -1.81 -2.57
CA LEU A 41 18.82 -0.85 -3.66
C LEU A 41 17.86 -1.13 -4.83
N GLY A 42 17.21 -0.07 -5.33
CA GLY A 42 16.21 -0.15 -6.39
C GLY A 42 14.76 -0.22 -5.88
N ARG A 43 14.55 -0.25 -4.56
CA ARG A 43 13.21 -0.20 -3.94
C ARG A 43 12.97 1.13 -3.23
N LEU A 44 13.14 1.16 -1.92
CA LEU A 44 12.98 2.38 -1.11
C LEU A 44 14.08 3.41 -1.39
N VAL A 45 15.27 2.96 -1.75
CA VAL A 45 16.40 3.81 -2.11
C VAL A 45 16.90 3.48 -3.51
N ILE A 46 17.17 4.52 -4.29
CA ILE A 46 17.51 4.42 -5.71
C ILE A 46 18.89 5.03 -5.93
N ASP A 47 19.69 4.36 -6.75
CA ASP A 47 20.89 4.92 -7.36
C ASP A 47 20.51 5.41 -8.76
N THR A 48 20.48 6.73 -8.94
CA THR A 48 20.07 7.35 -10.21
C THR A 48 21.22 7.53 -11.21
N ASN A 49 22.48 7.35 -10.77
CA ASN A 49 23.67 7.66 -11.56
C ASN A 49 24.53 6.43 -11.92
N GLY A 50 24.27 5.28 -11.29
CA GLY A 50 24.87 3.98 -11.60
C GLY A 50 26.20 3.69 -10.90
N ASP A 51 26.55 4.43 -9.84
CA ASP A 51 27.78 4.22 -9.06
C ASP A 51 27.63 3.23 -7.89
N SER A 52 26.45 2.60 -7.77
CA SER A 52 26.06 1.67 -6.70
C SER A 52 25.93 2.33 -5.33
N VAL A 53 25.78 3.65 -5.26
CA VAL A 53 25.50 4.39 -4.04
C VAL A 53 24.11 5.03 -4.15
N PRO A 54 23.17 4.74 -3.23
CA PRO A 54 21.86 5.35 -3.29
C PRO A 54 21.93 6.88 -3.10
N ASP A 55 21.22 7.61 -3.95
CA ASP A 55 21.18 9.08 -3.97
C ASP A 55 19.75 9.66 -3.96
N LEU A 56 18.73 8.80 -3.94
CA LEU A 56 17.32 9.18 -3.90
C LEU A 56 16.50 8.27 -2.98
N VAL A 57 15.62 8.87 -2.17
CA VAL A 57 14.55 8.16 -1.46
C VAL A 57 13.32 8.10 -2.36
N ASN A 58 12.83 6.89 -2.61
CA ASN A 58 11.64 6.60 -3.43
C ASN A 58 10.41 6.36 -2.54
N ALA A 59 10.16 7.30 -1.62
CA ALA A 59 9.03 7.23 -0.71
C ALA A 59 8.44 8.60 -0.40
N SER A 60 7.15 8.60 -0.08
CA SER A 60 6.42 9.76 0.42
C SER A 60 5.69 9.42 1.72
N LEU A 61 5.63 10.37 2.64
CA LEU A 61 4.86 10.21 3.88
C LEU A 61 3.40 10.65 3.67
N VAL A 62 2.46 9.81 4.10
CA VAL A 62 1.03 10.12 4.13
C VAL A 62 0.61 10.45 5.56
N LEU A 63 0.28 11.72 5.78
CA LEU A 63 -0.17 12.26 7.07
C LEU A 63 -1.63 12.74 6.97
N GLY A 64 -2.30 12.80 8.12
CA GLY A 64 -3.62 13.43 8.20
C GLY A 64 -3.54 14.93 7.93
N ALA A 65 -4.64 15.55 7.47
CA ALA A 65 -4.69 16.98 7.13
C ALA A 65 -4.29 17.91 8.30
N THR A 66 -4.54 17.48 9.54
CA THR A 66 -4.10 18.13 10.78
C THR A 66 -3.41 17.09 11.65
N PRO A 67 -2.12 16.80 11.40
CA PRO A 67 -1.42 15.72 12.11
C PRO A 67 -1.19 16.12 13.58
N SER A 68 -1.28 15.15 14.49
CA SER A 68 -0.94 15.37 15.90
C SER A 68 0.57 15.60 16.06
N VAL A 69 0.99 16.15 17.20
CA VAL A 69 2.42 16.31 17.52
C VAL A 69 3.14 14.96 17.45
N THR A 70 2.52 13.90 17.97
CA THR A 70 3.08 12.54 17.92
C THR A 70 3.22 12.02 16.50
N ALA A 71 2.24 12.28 15.62
CA ALA A 71 2.35 11.90 14.21
C ALA A 71 3.47 12.67 13.48
N ILE A 72 3.65 13.96 13.80
CA ILE A 72 4.76 14.76 13.28
C ILE A 72 6.11 14.21 13.79
N SER A 73 6.20 13.84 15.07
CA SER A 73 7.41 13.22 15.63
C SER A 73 7.73 11.89 14.96
N ALA A 74 6.75 11.01 14.81
CA ALA A 74 6.91 9.74 14.10
C ALA A 74 7.38 9.94 12.65
N ALA A 75 6.73 10.84 11.91
CA ALA A 75 7.14 11.22 10.56
C ALA A 75 8.58 11.76 10.51
N THR A 76 8.97 12.56 11.49
CA THR A 76 10.32 13.12 11.57
C THR A 76 11.37 12.03 11.81
N GLU A 77 11.11 11.08 12.71
CA GLU A 77 12.02 9.94 12.96
C GLU A 77 12.18 9.07 11.70
N ILE A 78 11.08 8.77 11.00
CA ILE A 78 11.09 8.05 9.73
C ILE A 78 11.90 8.82 8.68
N SER A 79 11.59 10.09 8.45
CA SER A 79 12.32 10.94 7.50
C SER A 79 13.81 11.02 7.80
N ALA A 80 14.18 11.15 9.07
CA ALA A 80 15.58 11.19 9.49
C ALA A 80 16.29 9.87 9.16
N ARG A 81 15.65 8.72 9.40
CA ARG A 81 16.20 7.42 8.99
C ARG A 81 16.38 7.35 7.47
N LEU A 82 15.35 7.68 6.70
CA LEU A 82 15.43 7.63 5.23
C LEU A 82 16.53 8.54 4.69
N GLY A 83 16.74 9.70 5.30
CA GLY A 83 17.84 10.60 4.95
C GLY A 83 19.25 10.03 5.21
N PHE A 84 19.39 9.04 6.10
CA PHE A 84 20.66 8.32 6.32
C PHE A 84 20.87 7.14 5.35
N GLU A 85 19.84 6.70 4.63
CA GLU A 85 19.93 5.58 3.68
C GLU A 85 20.45 6.01 2.30
N THR A 86 20.63 7.31 2.08
CA THR A 86 21.16 7.84 0.81
C THR A 86 22.25 8.88 1.08
N MET A 87 23.14 9.07 0.11
CA MET A 87 24.13 10.17 0.18
C MET A 87 23.55 11.52 -0.28
N GLY A 88 22.31 11.55 -0.76
CA GLY A 88 21.53 12.76 -0.98
C GLY A 88 20.83 13.19 0.32
N LEU A 89 21.04 14.42 0.78
CA LEU A 89 20.18 14.99 1.82
C LEU A 89 18.84 15.38 1.20
N ASP A 90 18.04 14.38 0.86
CA ASP A 90 16.66 14.53 0.44
C ASP A 90 15.76 14.31 1.64
N LEU A 91 15.55 15.36 2.44
CA LEU A 91 14.67 15.29 3.60
C LEU A 91 13.21 15.38 3.09
N PRO A 92 12.40 14.31 3.20
CA PRO A 92 11.05 14.28 2.67
C PRO A 92 10.08 14.99 3.62
N ILE A 93 10.35 16.27 3.92
CA ILE A 93 9.53 17.08 4.83
C ILE A 93 8.19 17.43 4.17
N GLN A 94 8.09 17.35 2.83
CA GLN A 94 6.84 17.43 2.10
C GLN A 94 6.98 16.82 0.69
N ARG A 95 6.53 15.58 0.51
CA ARG A 95 6.20 15.07 -0.83
C ARG A 95 4.74 14.65 -0.86
N GLY A 96 4.04 15.03 -1.93
CA GLY A 96 2.70 14.53 -2.23
C GLY A 96 2.74 13.01 -2.49
N ALA A 97 1.61 12.45 -2.93
CA ALA A 97 1.47 11.01 -3.20
C ALA A 97 2.22 10.53 -4.49
N ASP A 98 3.34 11.17 -4.82
CA ASP A 98 4.10 10.96 -6.06
C ASP A 98 5.30 10.00 -5.88
N GLY A 99 5.47 9.41 -4.69
CA GLY A 99 6.50 8.40 -4.43
C GLY A 99 5.96 7.01 -4.71
N GLU A 100 6.80 6.10 -5.22
CA GLU A 100 6.40 4.71 -5.50
C GLU A 100 6.14 3.91 -4.22
N ILE A 101 6.57 4.39 -3.05
CA ILE A 101 6.25 3.81 -1.75
C ILE A 101 5.56 4.86 -0.88
N LEU A 102 4.32 4.59 -0.47
CA LEU A 102 3.55 5.47 0.40
C LEU A 102 3.61 5.00 1.86
N ILE A 103 4.28 5.78 2.71
CA ILE A 103 4.44 5.47 4.13
C ILE A 103 3.34 6.18 4.92
N VAL A 104 2.34 5.44 5.34
CA VAL A 104 1.18 5.91 6.09
C VAL A 104 1.53 6.02 7.56
N VAL A 105 1.41 7.24 8.12
CA VAL A 105 1.77 7.51 9.51
C VAL A 105 0.53 7.76 10.36
N GLY A 106 0.28 6.83 11.28
CA GLY A 106 -0.81 6.89 12.25
C GLY A 106 -2.21 6.86 11.64
N ARG A 107 -3.22 6.92 12.51
CA ARG A 107 -4.65 6.85 12.10
C ARG A 107 -5.07 8.00 11.19
N GLY A 108 -4.48 9.19 11.37
CA GLY A 108 -4.73 10.34 10.51
C GLY A 108 -4.22 10.13 9.09
N GLY A 109 -3.02 9.57 8.93
CA GLY A 109 -2.50 9.16 7.62
C GLY A 109 -3.35 8.07 6.99
N LEU A 110 -3.77 7.08 7.79
CA LEU A 110 -4.64 6.00 7.32
C LEU A 110 -5.96 6.53 6.77
N ALA A 111 -6.61 7.46 7.48
CA ALA A 111 -7.81 8.13 6.98
C ALA A 111 -7.53 8.93 5.69
N ALA A 112 -6.37 9.60 5.60
CA ALA A 112 -5.99 10.37 4.41
C ALA A 112 -5.64 9.48 3.20
N SER A 113 -5.30 8.20 3.40
CA SER A 113 -5.04 7.26 2.31
C SER A 113 -6.29 6.92 1.49
N ASN A 114 -7.49 7.10 2.05
CA ASN A 114 -8.77 6.73 1.44
C ASN A 114 -8.87 5.25 1.00
N LEU A 115 -8.06 4.36 1.58
CA LEU A 115 -8.12 2.92 1.31
C LEU A 115 -9.32 2.29 2.02
N GLU A 116 -10.15 1.56 1.27
CA GLU A 116 -11.29 0.83 1.86
C GLU A 116 -10.85 -0.44 2.60
N SER A 117 -9.75 -1.06 2.18
CA SER A 117 -9.23 -2.32 2.74
C SER A 117 -7.70 -2.25 2.85
N PRO A 118 -7.15 -1.60 3.89
CA PRO A 118 -5.70 -1.46 4.07
C PRO A 118 -5.02 -2.74 4.58
N GLY A 119 -5.78 -3.81 4.87
CA GLY A 119 -5.23 -5.07 5.40
C GLY A 119 -4.57 -4.96 6.79
N VAL A 120 -4.78 -3.83 7.50
CA VAL A 120 -4.28 -3.54 8.85
C VAL A 120 -5.32 -2.73 9.60
N ASP A 121 -5.74 -3.20 10.78
CA ASP A 121 -6.71 -2.50 11.65
C ASP A 121 -6.04 -2.01 12.94
N PRO A 122 -5.74 -0.70 13.08
CA PRO A 122 -5.12 -0.15 14.28
C PRO A 122 -6.05 -0.12 15.49
N THR A 123 -7.33 -0.47 15.36
CA THR A 123 -8.26 -0.57 16.50
C THR A 123 -8.21 -1.95 17.18
N SER A 124 -7.58 -2.93 16.53
CA SER A 124 -7.33 -4.27 17.07
C SER A 124 -6.09 -4.37 17.97
N LEU A 125 -5.27 -3.30 18.00
CA LEU A 125 -4.03 -3.23 18.77
C LEU A 125 -4.30 -2.85 20.23
N ASP A 126 -3.50 -3.42 21.13
CA ASP A 126 -3.53 -3.05 22.54
C ASP A 126 -2.96 -1.63 22.78
N SER A 127 -3.18 -1.08 23.98
CA SER A 127 -2.58 0.21 24.35
C SER A 127 -1.06 0.11 24.39
N GLY A 128 -0.39 1.11 23.81
CA GLY A 128 1.06 1.12 23.61
C GLY A 128 1.56 0.21 22.48
N GLU A 129 0.67 -0.54 21.80
CA GLU A 129 1.06 -1.44 20.72
C GLU A 129 1.07 -0.71 19.36
N GLY A 130 2.11 -0.98 18.58
CA GLY A 130 2.33 -0.43 17.25
C GLY A 130 2.59 -1.52 16.23
N VAL A 131 2.27 -1.24 14.96
CA VAL A 131 2.49 -2.15 13.84
C VAL A 131 3.21 -1.46 12.70
N VAL A 132 4.13 -2.19 12.08
CA VAL A 132 4.72 -1.86 10.78
C VAL A 132 4.37 -2.98 9.81
N ALA A 133 3.71 -2.65 8.70
CA ALA A 133 3.31 -3.63 7.69
C ALA A 133 3.53 -3.08 6.29
N VAL A 134 3.84 -3.96 5.33
CA VAL A 134 3.84 -3.61 3.90
C VAL A 134 2.68 -4.31 3.21
N ARG A 135 2.02 -3.61 2.30
CA ARG A 135 0.97 -4.15 1.42
C ARG A 135 1.19 -3.63 0.01
N GLU A 136 0.89 -4.47 -0.97
CA GLU A 136 0.68 -4.03 -2.35
C GLU A 136 -0.82 -3.90 -2.57
N ILE A 137 -1.29 -2.70 -2.92
CA ILE A 137 -2.71 -2.42 -3.19
C ILE A 137 -2.78 -1.61 -4.48
N ASP A 138 -3.49 -2.11 -5.48
CA ASP A 138 -3.62 -1.47 -6.80
C ASP A 138 -2.27 -1.08 -7.45
N GLU A 139 -1.29 -2.00 -7.39
CA GLU A 139 0.09 -1.82 -7.90
C GLU A 139 0.91 -0.75 -7.17
N GLN A 140 0.39 -0.18 -6.08
CA GLN A 140 1.08 0.76 -5.20
C GLN A 140 1.58 0.03 -3.95
N THR A 141 2.86 0.21 -3.62
CA THR A 141 3.41 -0.27 -2.36
C THR A 141 3.06 0.70 -1.23
N TRP A 142 2.45 0.17 -0.17
CA TRP A 142 2.08 0.89 1.04
C TRP A 142 2.85 0.35 2.22
N VAL A 143 3.42 1.25 3.02
CA VAL A 143 4.00 0.91 4.32
C VAL A 143 3.15 1.57 5.39
N PHE A 144 2.52 0.77 6.25
CA PHE A 144 1.70 1.25 7.35
C PHE A 144 2.55 1.31 8.61
N VAL A 145 2.71 2.50 9.19
CA VAL A 145 3.29 2.72 10.52
C VAL A 145 2.18 3.25 11.42
N LEU A 146 1.53 2.35 12.15
CA LEU A 146 0.30 2.62 12.89
C LEU A 146 0.43 2.24 14.37
N GLY A 147 -0.46 2.79 15.20
CA GLY A 147 -0.55 2.44 16.62
C GLY A 147 -1.99 2.36 17.12
N GLY A 148 -2.18 1.57 18.18
CA GLY A 148 -3.42 1.52 18.97
C GLY A 148 -3.71 2.85 19.67
N ASP A 149 -2.65 3.60 19.99
CA ASP A 149 -2.67 4.95 20.54
C ASP A 149 -1.40 5.72 20.13
N GLU A 150 -1.16 6.88 20.76
CA GLU A 150 0.01 7.72 20.48
C GLU A 150 1.34 7.05 20.90
N GLU A 151 1.34 6.28 21.99
CA GLU A 151 2.53 5.56 22.45
C GLU A 151 2.88 4.44 21.48
N GLY A 152 1.87 3.66 21.05
CA GLY A 152 2.03 2.62 20.04
C GLY A 152 2.49 3.15 18.69
N LEU A 153 2.00 4.32 18.26
CA LEU A 153 2.48 4.95 17.02
C LEU A 153 3.98 5.26 17.09
N LEU A 154 4.43 5.79 18.22
CA LEU A 154 5.84 6.11 18.41
C LEU A 154 6.70 4.84 18.50
N ALA A 155 6.18 3.77 19.12
CA ALA A 155 6.83 2.46 19.15
C ALA A 155 7.00 1.89 17.72
N ALA A 156 5.96 1.95 16.89
CA ALA A 156 6.01 1.52 15.49
C ALA A 156 7.02 2.36 14.66
N ALA A 157 7.02 3.69 14.84
CA ALA A 157 7.94 4.57 14.16
C ALA A 157 9.41 4.25 14.50
N ARG A 158 9.69 3.96 15.78
CA ARG A 158 11.03 3.56 16.24
C ARG A 158 11.43 2.18 15.76
N LEU A 159 10.48 1.24 15.65
CA LEU A 159 10.74 -0.05 15.02
C LEU A 159 11.15 0.14 13.55
N PHE A 160 10.39 0.96 12.80
CA PHE A 160 10.73 1.27 11.41
C PHE A 160 12.08 1.98 11.29
N ALA A 161 12.28 3.07 12.04
CA ALA A 161 13.44 3.94 11.90
C ALA A 161 14.73 3.34 12.50
N GLY A 162 14.61 2.60 13.60
CA GLY A 162 15.74 2.15 14.41
C GLY A 162 16.11 0.69 14.26
N VAL A 163 15.18 -0.17 13.85
CA VAL A 163 15.36 -1.64 13.88
C VAL A 163 15.35 -2.25 12.49
N LEU A 164 14.39 -1.88 11.64
CA LEU A 164 14.33 -2.42 10.28
C LEU A 164 15.61 -2.09 9.46
N PRO A 165 16.00 -2.99 8.53
CA PRO A 165 15.37 -4.28 8.19
C PRO A 165 15.72 -5.43 9.16
N HIS A 166 16.49 -5.18 10.22
CA HIS A 166 16.99 -6.21 11.12
C HIS A 166 15.95 -6.60 12.18
N THR A 167 15.13 -7.61 11.91
CA THR A 167 14.05 -8.05 12.80
C THR A 167 14.49 -9.02 13.93
N ARG A 168 15.80 -9.22 14.13
CA ARG A 168 16.36 -10.01 15.24
C ARG A 168 17.52 -9.30 15.92
N THR A 169 17.44 -9.19 17.24
CA THR A 169 18.58 -8.99 18.15
C THR A 169 18.85 -10.27 18.95
#